data_AF-A0A3B0YKQ7-F1
#
_entry.id   AF-A0A3B0YKQ7-F1
#
_cell.length_a   1.000
_cell.length_b   1.000
_cell.length_c   1.000
_cell.angle_alpha   90.00
_cell.angle_beta   90.00
_cell.angle_gamma   90.00
#
_symmetry.space_group_name_H-M   'P 1'
#
loop_
_entity.id
_entity.type
_entity.pdbx_description
1 polymer ?
#
loop_
_entity_poly.entity_id
_entity_poly.type
_entity_poly.pdbx_seq_one_letter_code
_entity_poly.pdbx_strand_id
1 'polypeptide(L)'
;MKSNKTLIVTILFTLLLGGCGLNSQKTPADKRKFILDMQRDTLSHLYRIKPHARRVIHKSAGYAVFSNANINLILASVTGGYGVATNTHSGHKTYMRMGEIGFGLGLGVKDFRVIFVFHTKSSLRHFIHQGWNVGAHADATAKASDKGKAYTGEALIGGITIYHITKSGLALQATLKGTKFWKDKHLN
;
A
#
# COMPACT_ATOMS: atom_id res chain seq x y z
N MET A 1 -33.71 -66.75 -6.58
CA MET A 1 -33.24 -65.60 -5.77
C MET A 1 -32.36 -64.71 -6.64
N LYS A 2 -32.92 -63.63 -7.18
CA LYS A 2 -32.26 -62.74 -8.14
C LYS A 2 -31.45 -61.66 -7.40
N SER A 3 -30.19 -61.58 -7.81
CA SER A 3 -29.11 -60.64 -7.47
C SER A 3 -29.50 -59.22 -7.03
N ASN A 4 -29.20 -58.88 -5.78
CA ASN A 4 -29.23 -57.53 -5.18
C ASN A 4 -28.00 -56.68 -5.57
N LYS A 5 -27.62 -56.64 -6.85
CA LYS A 5 -26.48 -55.83 -7.32
C LYS A 5 -26.88 -54.45 -7.84
N THR A 6 -28.16 -54.22 -8.11
CA THR A 6 -28.65 -52.97 -8.71
C THR A 6 -28.80 -51.82 -7.70
N LEU A 7 -28.88 -52.11 -6.40
CA LEU A 7 -29.11 -51.08 -5.36
C LEU A 7 -27.84 -50.32 -4.96
N ILE A 8 -26.66 -50.92 -5.14
CA ILE A 8 -25.38 -50.32 -4.71
C ILE A 8 -24.84 -49.33 -5.76
N VAL A 9 -25.27 -49.45 -7.03
CA VAL A 9 -24.76 -48.60 -8.12
C VAL A 9 -25.40 -47.21 -8.14
N THR A 10 -26.58 -47.02 -7.53
CA THR A 10 -27.30 -45.74 -7.56
C THR A 10 -26.82 -44.73 -6.51
N ILE A 11 -26.14 -45.17 -5.44
CA ILE A 11 -25.67 -44.28 -4.36
C ILE A 11 -24.33 -43.59 -4.69
N LEU A 12 -23.60 -44.05 -5.72
CA LEU A 12 -22.33 -43.45 -6.10
C LEU A 12 -22.45 -42.28 -7.09
N PHE A 13 -23.65 -42.02 -7.64
CA PHE A 13 -23.85 -41.00 -8.69
C PHE A 13 -24.38 -39.65 -8.20
N THR A 14 -24.74 -39.53 -6.91
CA THR A 14 -25.28 -38.28 -6.33
C THR A 14 -24.24 -37.41 -5.63
N LEU A 15 -22.97 -37.81 -5.60
CA LEU A 15 -21.88 -37.02 -5.00
C LEU A 15 -21.19 -36.01 -5.95
N LEU A 16 -21.82 -35.66 -7.07
CA LEU A 16 -21.23 -34.77 -8.10
C LEU A 16 -21.88 -33.38 -8.22
N LEU A 17 -22.84 -33.02 -7.36
CA LEU A 17 -23.51 -31.70 -7.42
C LEU A 17 -23.26 -30.78 -6.22
N GLY A 18 -22.34 -31.15 -5.32
CA GLY A 18 -21.88 -30.31 -4.20
C GLY A 18 -20.66 -29.44 -4.52
N GLY A 19 -20.27 -29.35 -5.80
CA GLY A 19 -19.22 -28.44 -6.24
C GLY A 19 -19.71 -27.01 -6.20
N CYS A 20 -19.80 -26.41 -5.00
CA CYS A 20 -19.70 -24.95 -4.89
C CYS A 20 -18.38 -24.57 -5.54
N GLY A 21 -18.44 -24.15 -6.81
CA GLY A 21 -17.34 -23.49 -7.46
C GLY A 21 -16.91 -22.35 -6.55
N LEU A 22 -15.75 -22.51 -5.91
CA LEU A 22 -15.00 -21.40 -5.34
C LEU A 22 -14.59 -20.50 -6.50
N ASN A 23 -15.55 -19.70 -6.96
CA ASN A 23 -15.27 -18.45 -7.61
C ASN A 23 -14.42 -17.67 -6.60
N SER A 24 -13.11 -17.75 -6.74
CA SER A 24 -12.11 -17.12 -5.87
C SER A 24 -12.12 -15.60 -6.08
N GLN A 25 -13.29 -14.98 -6.01
CA GLN A 25 -13.43 -13.54 -5.86
C GLN A 25 -12.92 -13.19 -4.47
N LYS A 26 -11.68 -12.75 -4.41
CA LYS A 26 -11.06 -12.25 -3.18
C LYS A 26 -11.89 -11.10 -2.63
N THR A 27 -12.44 -11.30 -1.45
CA THR A 27 -13.35 -10.37 -0.78
C THR A 27 -12.64 -9.07 -0.42
N PRO A 28 -13.36 -7.98 -0.12
CA PRO A 28 -12.75 -6.78 0.47
C PRO A 28 -11.91 -7.10 1.72
N ALA A 29 -12.31 -8.08 2.53
CA ALA A 29 -11.55 -8.52 3.70
C ALA A 29 -10.19 -9.11 3.32
N ASP A 30 -10.12 -9.94 2.28
CA ASP A 30 -8.87 -10.52 1.79
C ASP A 30 -7.90 -9.44 1.28
N LYS A 31 -8.44 -8.44 0.57
CA LYS A 31 -7.67 -7.29 0.09
C LYS A 31 -7.12 -6.47 1.26
N ARG A 32 -7.95 -6.18 2.25
CA ARG A 32 -7.52 -5.49 3.48
C ARG A 32 -6.41 -6.26 4.18
N LYS A 33 -6.58 -7.57 4.38
CA LYS A 33 -5.57 -8.44 4.99
C LYS A 33 -4.24 -8.38 4.24
N PHE A 34 -4.29 -8.51 2.91
CA PHE A 34 -3.11 -8.44 2.06
C PHE A 34 -2.36 -7.10 2.21
N ILE A 35 -3.09 -5.97 2.26
CA ILE A 35 -2.50 -4.64 2.47
C ILE A 35 -1.84 -4.53 3.86
N LEU A 36 -2.45 -5.13 4.89
CA LEU A 36 -1.89 -5.11 6.25
C LEU A 36 -0.65 -5.99 6.39
N ASP A 37 -0.64 -7.15 5.73
CA ASP A 37 0.54 -8.01 5.68
C ASP A 37 1.70 -7.26 4.96
N MET A 38 1.42 -6.60 3.83
CA MET A 38 2.39 -5.72 3.14
C MET A 38 2.89 -4.57 4.04
N GLN A 39 1.99 -3.92 4.79
CA GLN A 39 2.35 -2.85 5.74
C GLN A 39 3.35 -3.36 6.78
N ARG A 40 3.05 -4.51 7.41
CA ARG A 40 3.91 -5.12 8.43
C ARG A 40 5.29 -5.45 7.89
N ASP A 41 5.35 -6.08 6.73
CA ASP A 41 6.61 -6.54 6.13
C ASP A 41 7.48 -5.34 5.74
N THR A 42 6.86 -4.30 5.17
CA THR A 42 7.54 -3.06 4.79
C THR A 42 8.11 -2.32 5.99
N LEU A 43 7.34 -2.18 7.08
CA LEU A 43 7.83 -1.57 8.32
C LEU A 43 8.94 -2.39 8.97
N SER A 44 8.82 -3.72 8.96
CA SER A 44 9.85 -4.62 9.48
C SER A 44 11.15 -4.43 8.70
N HIS A 45 11.07 -4.33 7.36
CA HIS A 45 12.22 -4.01 6.53
C HIS A 45 12.79 -2.62 6.84
N LEU A 46 11.94 -1.60 6.95
CA LEU A 46 12.37 -0.24 7.32
C LEU A 46 13.13 -0.22 8.66
N TYR A 47 12.66 -0.95 9.66
CA TYR A 47 13.30 -0.98 10.97
C TYR A 47 14.62 -1.74 10.98
N ARG A 48 14.82 -2.69 10.06
CA ARG A 48 16.12 -3.35 9.89
C ARG A 48 17.15 -2.41 9.28
N ILE A 49 16.77 -1.64 8.27
CA ILE A 49 17.67 -0.70 7.58
C ILE A 49 17.84 0.62 8.35
N LYS A 50 16.82 1.06 9.11
CA LYS A 50 16.80 2.33 9.84
C LYS A 50 16.07 2.17 11.19
N PRO A 51 16.72 1.60 12.21
CA PRO A 51 16.10 1.34 13.52
C PRO A 51 15.45 2.58 14.17
N HIS A 52 16.04 3.77 13.96
CA HIS A 52 15.49 5.03 14.46
C HIS A 52 14.08 5.33 13.94
N ALA A 53 13.73 4.87 12.74
CA ALA A 53 12.41 5.10 12.15
C ALA A 53 11.27 4.54 13.01
N ARG A 54 11.53 3.50 13.83
CA ARG A 54 10.54 2.97 14.79
C ARG A 54 10.09 4.04 15.77
N ARG A 55 11.03 4.83 16.31
CA ARG A 55 10.73 5.91 17.25
C ARG A 55 9.98 7.05 16.58
N VAL A 56 10.39 7.41 15.35
CA VAL A 56 9.76 8.47 14.56
C VAL A 56 8.31 8.12 14.25
N ILE A 57 8.05 6.90 13.77
CA ILE A 57 6.69 6.42 13.47
C ILE A 57 5.83 6.34 14.73
N HIS A 58 6.37 5.81 15.83
CA HIS A 58 5.63 5.69 17.08
C HIS A 58 5.20 7.06 17.65
N LYS A 59 6.02 8.10 17.48
CA LYS A 59 5.71 9.46 17.98
C LYS A 59 4.87 10.30 17.02
N SER A 60 4.60 9.80 15.81
CA SER A 60 3.86 10.52 14.77
C SER A 60 2.35 10.52 15.04
N ALA A 61 1.63 11.46 14.42
CA ALA A 61 0.17 11.46 14.43
C ALA A 61 -0.42 10.29 13.61
N GLY A 62 0.33 9.82 12.61
CA GLY A 62 0.01 8.69 11.79
C GLY A 62 1.06 8.45 10.73
N TYR A 63 0.93 7.35 10.01
CA TYR A 63 1.84 6.97 8.94
C TYR A 63 1.08 6.25 7.83
N ALA A 64 1.59 6.31 6.60
CA ALA A 64 1.02 5.60 5.47
C ALA A 64 2.09 4.78 4.76
N VAL A 65 1.76 3.55 4.38
CA VAL A 65 2.67 2.60 3.74
C VAL A 65 2.07 2.17 2.42
N PHE A 66 2.85 2.27 1.35
CA PHE A 66 2.43 1.91 -0.01
C PHE A 66 3.44 1.01 -0.71
N SER A 67 2.92 0.24 -1.67
CA SER A 67 3.64 -0.70 -2.51
C SER A 67 3.11 -0.66 -3.95
N ASN A 68 4.00 -0.64 -4.94
CA ASN A 68 3.65 -0.88 -6.34
C ASN A 68 3.84 -2.34 -6.77
N ALA A 69 4.31 -3.22 -5.86
CA ALA A 69 4.71 -4.58 -6.23
C ALA A 69 3.53 -5.41 -6.76
N ASN A 70 3.79 -5.99 -7.93
CA ASN A 70 3.09 -7.07 -8.63
C ASN A 70 1.57 -7.12 -8.42
N ILE A 71 0.90 -6.33 -9.25
CA ILE A 71 -0.55 -6.27 -9.49
C ILE A 71 -1.09 -7.62 -10.02
N ASN A 72 -0.21 -8.52 -10.47
CA ASN A 72 -0.51 -9.60 -11.42
C ASN A 72 -1.20 -10.86 -10.86
N LEU A 73 -1.68 -10.90 -9.61
CA LEU A 73 -2.37 -12.11 -9.10
C LEU A 73 -3.53 -11.85 -8.12
N ILE A 74 -3.72 -10.63 -7.62
CA ILE A 74 -4.67 -10.34 -6.52
C ILE A 74 -5.57 -9.12 -6.81
N LEU A 75 -5.11 -8.16 -7.61
CA LEU A 75 -5.80 -6.90 -7.91
C LEU A 75 -5.77 -6.60 -9.41
N ALA A 76 -6.17 -7.57 -10.24
CA ALA A 76 -6.07 -7.57 -11.71
C ALA A 76 -6.73 -6.38 -12.46
N SER A 77 -7.28 -5.40 -11.74
CA SER A 77 -7.98 -4.22 -12.31
C SER A 77 -7.40 -2.88 -11.83
N VAL A 78 -6.28 -2.89 -11.08
CA VAL A 78 -5.70 -1.68 -10.49
C VAL A 78 -4.38 -1.38 -11.19
N THR A 79 -4.43 -0.60 -12.27
CA THR A 79 -3.25 0.11 -12.80
C THR A 79 -2.79 1.09 -11.71
N GLY A 80 -1.83 0.69 -10.88
CA GLY A 80 -1.33 1.48 -9.75
C GLY A 80 -0.95 0.63 -8.54
N GLY A 81 -0.43 1.30 -7.51
CA GLY A 81 -0.09 0.69 -6.23
C GLY A 81 -1.21 0.80 -5.20
N TYR A 82 -0.99 0.18 -4.05
CA TYR A 82 -1.93 0.11 -2.92
C TYR A 82 -1.21 0.40 -1.61
N GLY A 83 -1.98 0.77 -0.59
CA GLY A 83 -1.43 1.06 0.72
C GLY A 83 -2.49 1.31 1.78
N VAL A 84 -2.01 1.69 2.95
CA VAL A 84 -2.86 2.00 4.11
C VAL A 84 -2.25 3.14 4.90
N ALA A 85 -3.07 4.13 5.25
CA ALA A 85 -2.77 5.13 6.26
C ALA A 85 -3.30 4.65 7.61
N THR A 86 -2.49 4.75 8.66
CA THR A 86 -2.83 4.38 10.03
C THR A 86 -2.71 5.60 10.92
N ASN A 87 -3.77 5.92 11.65
CA ASN A 87 -3.72 6.88 12.74
C ASN A 87 -3.09 6.20 13.96
N THR A 88 -1.98 6.75 14.46
CA THR A 88 -1.23 6.13 15.56
C THR A 88 -2.01 6.12 16.87
N HIS A 89 -2.88 7.12 17.08
CA HIS A 89 -3.64 7.26 18.33
C HIS A 89 -4.88 6.36 18.36
N SER A 90 -5.66 6.32 17.29
CA SER A 90 -6.91 5.54 17.26
C SER A 90 -6.75 4.13 16.69
N GLY A 91 -5.61 3.84 16.07
CA GLY A 91 -5.41 2.62 15.30
C GLY A 91 -6.24 2.55 14.01
N HIS A 92 -7.05 3.58 13.71
CA HIS A 92 -7.92 3.59 12.55
C HIS A 92 -7.10 3.50 11.26
N LYS A 93 -7.56 2.63 10.36
CA LYS A 93 -6.88 2.33 9.11
C LYS A 93 -7.72 2.81 7.94
N THR A 94 -7.12 3.63 7.10
CA THR A 94 -7.71 4.09 5.85
C THR A 94 -6.96 3.46 4.69
N TYR A 95 -7.65 2.66 3.90
CA TYR A 95 -7.07 1.98 2.75
C TYR A 95 -6.97 2.95 1.57
N MET A 96 -5.83 2.93 0.89
CA MET A 96 -5.49 3.93 -0.11
C MET A 96 -4.91 3.29 -1.35
N ARG A 97 -5.06 4.00 -2.47
CA ARG A 97 -4.48 3.68 -3.77
C ARG A 97 -3.42 4.72 -4.10
N MET A 98 -2.47 4.31 -4.91
CA MET A 98 -1.52 5.22 -5.54
C MET A 98 -1.42 4.95 -7.03
N GLY A 99 -1.09 5.96 -7.81
CA GLY A 99 -0.94 5.84 -9.26
C GLY A 99 -0.22 7.04 -9.83
N GLU A 100 0.55 6.81 -10.88
CA GLU A 100 1.30 7.85 -11.57
C GLU A 100 0.38 8.58 -12.55
N ILE A 101 0.37 9.91 -12.47
CA ILE A 101 -0.26 10.83 -13.39
C ILE A 101 0.81 11.24 -14.39
N GLY A 102 0.71 10.73 -15.62
CA GLY A 102 1.55 11.15 -16.74
C GLY A 102 2.12 9.98 -17.54
N PHE A 103 2.22 10.17 -18.86
CA PHE A 103 3.03 9.36 -19.75
C PHE A 103 4.50 9.81 -19.60
N GLY A 104 5.30 9.22 -18.71
CA GLY A 104 6.69 9.71 -18.65
C GLY A 104 7.66 9.17 -17.61
N LEU A 105 7.29 8.31 -16.67
CA LEU A 105 8.27 7.71 -15.75
C LEU A 105 8.31 6.20 -15.91
N GLY A 106 9.06 5.79 -16.95
CA GLY A 106 10.00 4.69 -16.85
C GLY A 106 9.40 3.32 -16.55
N LEU A 107 9.11 2.60 -17.63
CA LEU A 107 9.18 1.14 -17.71
C LEU A 107 10.44 0.63 -16.99
N GLY A 108 10.39 0.31 -15.69
CA GLY A 108 11.62 -0.18 -15.03
C GLY A 108 11.57 -0.43 -13.52
N VAL A 109 10.97 0.44 -12.71
CA VAL A 109 11.03 0.27 -11.24
C VAL A 109 9.86 -0.58 -10.75
N LYS A 110 9.97 -1.90 -10.94
CA LYS A 110 8.88 -2.85 -10.69
C LYS A 110 8.57 -3.10 -9.21
N ASP A 111 9.43 -2.72 -8.27
CA ASP A 111 9.18 -2.94 -6.85
C ASP A 111 9.82 -1.85 -5.98
N PHE A 112 9.01 -0.90 -5.55
CA PHE A 112 9.33 0.07 -4.52
C PHE A 112 8.28 0.07 -3.40
N ARG A 113 8.71 0.55 -2.23
CA ARG A 113 7.85 0.84 -1.09
C ARG A 113 8.08 2.28 -0.65
N VAL A 114 7.00 2.96 -0.30
CA VAL A 114 7.08 4.31 0.27
C VAL A 114 6.33 4.36 1.59
N ILE A 115 6.97 4.96 2.59
CA ILE A 115 6.42 5.19 3.91
C ILE A 115 6.37 6.70 4.15
N PHE A 116 5.18 7.23 4.37
CA PHE A 116 4.95 8.59 4.83
C PHE A 116 4.75 8.57 6.35
N VAL A 117 5.40 9.48 7.06
CA VAL A 117 5.24 9.66 8.50
C VAL A 117 4.77 11.08 8.75
N PHE A 118 3.57 11.23 9.28
CA PHE A 118 2.90 12.50 9.48
C PHE A 118 3.08 12.97 10.92
N HIS A 119 3.88 14.01 11.12
CA HIS A 119 4.17 14.53 12.47
C HIS A 119 2.99 15.30 13.07
N THR A 120 2.00 15.68 12.28
CA THR A 120 0.81 16.41 12.76
C THR A 120 -0.49 15.73 12.33
N LYS A 121 -1.54 15.89 13.14
CA LYS A 121 -2.89 15.43 12.77
C LYS A 121 -3.40 16.14 11.50
N SER A 122 -2.98 17.39 11.28
CA SER A 122 -3.36 18.16 10.10
C SER A 122 -2.77 17.55 8.82
N SER A 123 -1.48 17.21 8.82
CA SER A 123 -0.83 16.61 7.64
C SER A 123 -1.41 15.22 7.34
N LEU A 124 -1.69 14.41 8.37
CA LEU A 124 -2.38 13.13 8.19
C LEU A 124 -3.78 13.29 7.58
N ARG A 125 -4.61 14.18 8.15
CA ARG A 125 -5.97 14.41 7.64
C ARG A 125 -5.93 14.95 6.22
N HIS A 126 -5.08 15.93 5.94
CA HIS A 126 -4.96 16.50 4.61
C HIS A 126 -4.62 15.40 3.58
N PHE A 127 -3.63 14.55 3.88
CA PHE A 127 -3.26 13.42 3.04
C PHE A 127 -4.42 12.44 2.79
N ILE A 128 -5.17 12.08 3.84
CA ILE A 128 -6.29 11.15 3.74
C ILE A 128 -7.47 11.76 2.95
N HIS A 129 -7.80 13.03 3.18
CA HIS A 129 -9.00 13.65 2.62
C HIS A 129 -8.78 14.23 1.23
N GLN A 130 -7.66 14.93 1.02
CA GLN A 130 -7.34 15.62 -0.24
C GLN A 130 -6.47 14.75 -1.15
N GLY A 131 -5.89 13.68 -0.61
CA GLY A 131 -4.86 12.92 -1.29
C GLY A 131 -3.51 13.63 -1.24
N TRP A 132 -2.57 13.16 -2.05
CA TRP A 132 -1.25 13.76 -2.19
C TRP A 132 -0.80 13.68 -3.64
N ASN A 133 -0.15 14.75 -4.13
CA ASN A 133 0.54 14.76 -5.41
C ASN A 133 1.96 15.25 -5.18
N VAL A 134 2.94 14.35 -5.30
CA VAL A 134 4.33 14.65 -4.96
C VAL A 134 4.93 15.70 -5.91
N GLY A 135 4.51 15.77 -7.17
CA GLY A 135 5.06 16.72 -8.15
C GLY A 135 4.76 18.17 -7.77
N ALA A 136 3.48 18.49 -7.55
CA ALA A 136 3.05 19.84 -7.19
C ALA A 136 3.56 20.29 -5.80
N HIS A 137 3.60 19.36 -4.84
CA HIS A 137 4.06 19.68 -3.47
C HIS A 137 5.59 19.78 -3.37
N ALA A 138 6.34 19.00 -4.15
CA ALA A 138 7.80 19.10 -4.19
C ALA A 138 8.25 20.43 -4.81
N ASP A 139 7.61 20.88 -5.89
CA ASP A 139 7.97 22.17 -6.52
C ASP A 139 7.59 23.36 -5.65
N ALA A 140 6.46 23.31 -4.93
CA ALA A 140 6.07 24.34 -3.96
C ALA A 140 7.03 24.39 -2.75
N THR A 141 7.52 23.22 -2.30
CA THR A 141 8.43 23.14 -1.16
C THR A 141 9.87 23.48 -1.54
N ALA A 142 10.31 23.12 -2.75
CA ALA A 142 11.62 23.54 -3.27
C ALA A 142 11.72 25.06 -3.36
N LYS A 143 10.67 25.73 -3.85
CA LYS A 143 10.58 27.20 -3.86
C LYS A 143 10.55 27.82 -2.45
N ALA A 144 10.03 27.11 -1.46
CA ALA A 144 10.03 27.56 -0.05
C ALA A 144 11.34 27.24 0.69
N SER A 145 12.08 26.21 0.24
CA SER A 145 13.30 25.67 0.84
C SER A 145 14.61 26.26 0.29
N ASP A 146 14.55 27.30 -0.56
CA ASP A 146 15.70 28.14 -0.94
C ASP A 146 16.39 28.83 0.28
N LYS A 147 15.99 28.48 1.50
CA LYS A 147 16.61 28.84 2.79
C LYS A 147 17.47 27.72 3.41
N GLY A 148 18.08 26.86 2.59
CA GLY A 148 19.40 26.30 2.89
C GLY A 148 19.52 25.17 3.92
N LYS A 149 18.65 24.15 3.89
CA LYS A 149 18.91 22.87 4.60
C LYS A 149 18.47 21.66 3.77
N ALA A 150 19.38 21.18 2.92
CA ALA A 150 19.36 19.81 2.42
C ALA A 150 19.79 18.83 3.54
N TYR A 151 19.82 17.53 3.24
CA TYR A 151 20.59 16.45 3.88
C TYR A 151 19.75 15.27 4.43
N THR A 152 20.02 14.10 3.83
CA THR A 152 19.71 12.71 4.26
C THR A 152 18.35 12.09 3.95
N GLY A 153 17.92 11.99 2.69
CA GLY A 153 16.90 10.99 2.26
C GLY A 153 15.53 11.03 2.93
N GLU A 154 15.32 12.04 3.77
CA GLU A 154 14.13 12.38 4.51
C GLU A 154 13.74 13.74 4.00
N ALA A 155 12.95 13.78 2.92
CA ALA A 155 12.36 15.04 2.50
C ALA A 155 11.34 15.44 3.56
N LEU A 156 11.66 16.43 4.40
CA LEU A 156 10.73 17.06 5.32
C LEU A 156 9.84 18.03 4.52
N ILE A 157 8.76 17.51 3.96
CA ILE A 157 7.76 18.34 3.27
C ILE A 157 6.64 18.63 4.27
N GLY A 158 6.53 19.87 4.76
CA GLY A 158 5.38 20.32 5.56
C GLY A 158 5.06 19.45 6.79
N GLY A 159 6.08 18.96 7.52
CA GLY A 159 5.88 18.10 8.68
C GLY A 159 5.56 16.64 8.33
N ILE A 160 6.05 16.17 7.19
CA ILE A 160 5.99 14.77 6.76
C ILE A 160 7.42 14.28 6.51
N THR A 161 7.77 13.13 7.06
CA THR A 161 8.99 12.40 6.69
C THR A 161 8.64 11.30 5.70
N ILE A 162 9.42 11.16 4.63
CA ILE A 162 9.19 10.15 3.59
C ILE A 162 10.38 9.19 3.56
N TYR A 163 10.12 7.89 3.64
CA TYR A 163 11.10 6.83 3.42
C TYR A 163 10.79 6.08 2.14
N HIS A 164 11.81 5.84 1.31
CA HIS A 164 11.68 5.10 0.05
C HIS A 164 12.60 3.88 0.05
N ILE A 165 12.01 2.68 -0.02
CA ILE A 165 12.75 1.42 -0.08
C ILE A 165 12.66 0.85 -1.50
N THR A 166 13.80 0.59 -2.12
CA THR A 166 13.93 -0.07 -3.43
C THR A 166 14.67 -1.41 -3.27
N LYS A 167 14.75 -2.21 -4.34
CA LYS A 167 15.50 -3.48 -4.34
C LYS A 167 16.98 -3.33 -3.96
N SER A 168 17.57 -2.17 -4.22
CA SER A 168 18.98 -1.87 -3.92
C SER A 168 19.20 -1.25 -2.54
N GLY A 169 18.15 -1.03 -1.74
CA GLY A 169 18.22 -0.44 -0.40
C GLY A 169 17.41 0.85 -0.27
N LEU A 170 17.81 1.75 0.63
CA LEU A 170 17.18 3.06 0.79
C LEU A 170 17.63 3.98 -0.36
N ALA A 171 16.82 4.14 -1.40
CA ALA A 171 17.15 5.02 -2.52
C ALA A 171 16.80 6.47 -2.18
N LEU A 172 17.81 7.34 -2.24
CA LEU A 172 17.72 8.70 -1.72
C LEU A 172 16.97 9.69 -2.63
N GLN A 173 16.78 9.41 -3.92
CA GLN A 173 16.31 10.43 -4.88
C GLN A 173 15.51 9.85 -6.04
N ALA A 174 14.65 8.87 -5.79
CA ALA A 174 13.57 8.60 -6.75
C ALA A 174 12.49 9.65 -6.52
N THR A 175 12.57 10.75 -7.26
CA THR A 175 11.53 11.77 -7.26
C THR A 175 10.23 11.10 -7.69
N LEU A 176 9.29 10.92 -6.77
CA LEU A 176 7.95 10.37 -7.05
C LEU A 176 7.09 11.39 -7.84
N LYS A 177 7.71 12.15 -8.76
CA LYS A 177 7.03 13.17 -9.57
C LYS A 177 5.88 12.48 -10.31
N GLY A 178 4.71 13.10 -10.25
CA GLY A 178 3.51 12.54 -10.87
C GLY A 178 2.77 11.48 -10.05
N THR A 179 3.24 10.98 -8.90
CA THR A 179 2.44 10.01 -8.14
C THR A 179 1.33 10.69 -7.34
N LYS A 180 0.08 10.27 -7.57
CA LYS A 180 -1.10 10.61 -6.78
C LYS A 180 -1.41 9.51 -5.77
N PHE A 181 -1.84 9.91 -4.58
CA PHE A 181 -2.37 9.04 -3.53
C PHE A 181 -3.80 9.43 -3.21
N TRP A 182 -4.71 8.46 -3.08
CA TRP A 182 -6.13 8.72 -2.79
C TRP A 182 -6.79 7.57 -2.02
N LYS A 183 -7.91 7.82 -1.35
CA LYS A 183 -8.68 6.78 -0.64
C LYS A 183 -9.28 5.75 -1.60
N ASP A 184 -9.22 4.48 -1.22
CA ASP A 184 -9.92 3.41 -1.92
C ASP A 184 -11.39 3.34 -1.50
N LYS A 185 -12.32 3.72 -2.38
CA LYS A 185 -13.76 3.72 -2.06
C LYS A 185 -14.34 2.33 -1.81
N HIS A 186 -13.67 1.26 -2.24
CA HIS A 186 -14.18 -0.11 -2.08
C HIS A 186 -13.69 -0.78 -0.80
N LEU A 187 -12.68 -0.20 -0.13
CA LEU A 187 -12.06 -0.78 1.06
C LEU A 187 -12.27 0.05 2.33
N ASN A 188 -12.84 1.25 2.25
CA ASN A 188 -13.15 2.10 3.40
C ASN A 188 -14.64 2.15 3.68
#